data_AF-A0A956NSL3-F1
#
_entry.id   AF-A0A956NSL3-F1
#
_cell.length_a   1.000
_cell.length_b   1.000
_cell.length_c   1.000
_cell.angle_alpha   90.00
_cell.angle_beta   90.00
_cell.angle_gamma   90.00
#
_symmetry.space_group_name_H-M   'P 1'
#
loop_
_entity.id
_entity.type
_entity.pdbx_description
1 polymer ?
#
loop_
_entity_poly.entity_id
_entity_poly.type
_entity_poly.pdbx_seq_one_letter_code
_entity_poly.pdbx_strand_id
1 'polypeptide(L)' 'PVVWREGMTMADVERATIEAALERLGGNRRRAAQELAIGERTLYRKLKEYGIG' A
#
# COMPACT_ATOMS: atom_id res chain seq x y z
N PRO A 1 11.47 -2.54 -4.36
CA PRO A 1 11.74 -1.47 -3.37
C PRO A 1 11.08 -0.17 -3.83
N VAL A 2 10.27 0.47 -2.98
CA VAL A 2 9.74 1.80 -3.30
C VAL A 2 10.87 2.80 -3.17
N VAL A 3 11.18 3.49 -4.27
CA VAL A 3 12.25 4.49 -4.32
C VAL A 3 11.65 5.85 -3.98
N TRP A 4 12.07 6.43 -2.86
CA TRP A 4 11.73 7.80 -2.51
C TRP A 4 12.38 8.77 -3.50
N ARG A 5 11.59 9.75 -3.95
CA ARG A 5 12.08 10.84 -4.81
C ARG A 5 11.77 12.19 -4.16
N GLU A 6 12.66 13.16 -4.34
CA GLU A 6 12.43 14.53 -3.85
C GLU A 6 11.10 15.07 -4.39
N GLY A 7 10.31 15.68 -3.50
CA GLY A 7 8.97 16.19 -3.80
C GLY A 7 7.82 15.20 -3.60
N MET A 8 8.08 13.92 -3.31
CA MET A 8 7.02 12.98 -2.92
C MET A 8 6.47 13.30 -1.53
N THR A 9 5.15 13.27 -1.40
CA THR A 9 4.49 13.34 -0.10
C THR A 9 4.50 11.98 0.59
N MET A 10 4.22 11.96 1.90
CA MET A 10 4.03 10.70 2.62
C MET A 10 2.85 9.88 2.07
N ALA A 11 1.82 10.53 1.54
CA ALA A 11 0.68 9.86 0.92
C ALA A 11 1.08 9.17 -0.39
N ASP A 12 1.94 9.79 -1.20
CA ASP A 12 2.45 9.19 -2.44
C ASP A 12 3.23 7.91 -2.16
N VAL A 13 4.05 7.94 -1.11
CA VAL A 13 4.86 6.77 -0.80
C VAL A 13 4.09 5.69 -0.07
N GLU A 14 3.13 6.05 0.80
CA GLU A 14 2.19 5.09 1.36
C GLU A 14 1.43 4.38 0.22
N ARG A 15 0.93 5.13 -0.76
CA ARG A 15 0.24 4.59 -1.94
C ARG A 15 1.15 3.63 -2.72
N ALA A 16 2.35 4.06 -3.12
CA ALA A 16 3.28 3.22 -3.87
C ALA A 16 3.69 1.96 -3.11
N THR A 17 3.79 2.04 -1.78
CA THR A 17 4.12 0.91 -0.91
C THR A 17 2.97 -0.11 -0.86
N ILE A 18 1.73 0.35 -0.77
CA ILE A 18 0.54 -0.50 -0.82
C ILE A 18 0.41 -1.19 -2.17
N GLU A 19 0.58 -0.44 -3.27
CA GLU A 19 0.51 -0.98 -4.63
C GLU A 19 1.57 -2.07 -4.86
N ALA A 20 2.83 -1.80 -4.49
CA ALA A 20 3.92 -2.75 -4.64
C ALA A 20 3.72 -4.03 -3.80
N ALA A 21 3.20 -3.89 -2.57
CA ALA A 21 2.90 -5.06 -1.72
C ALA A 21 1.79 -5.93 -2.33
N LEU A 22 0.73 -5.31 -2.84
CA LEU A 22 -0.35 -6.03 -3.52
C LEU A 22 0.13 -6.73 -4.79
N GLU A 23 0.91 -6.04 -5.63
CA GLU A 23 1.47 -6.63 -6.85
C GLU A 23 2.31 -7.87 -6.55
N ARG A 24 3.25 -7.76 -5.60
CA ARG A 24 4.14 -8.87 -5.21
C ARG A 24 3.38 -10.06 -4.60
N LEU A 25 2.22 -9.81 -4.00
CA LEU A 25 1.40 -10.83 -3.34
C LEU A 25 0.18 -11.26 -4.18
N GLY A 26 0.13 -10.89 -5.47
CA GLY A 26 -0.95 -11.26 -6.38
C GLY A 26 -2.32 -10.75 -5.93
N GLY A 27 -2.39 -9.55 -5.38
CA GLY A 27 -3.62 -8.92 -4.89
C GLY A 27 -4.11 -9.45 -3.54
N ASN A 28 -3.36 -10.32 -2.86
CA ASN A 28 -3.78 -10.84 -1.55
C ASN A 28 -3.70 -9.76 -0.46
N ARG A 29 -4.83 -9.09 -0.23
CA ARG A 29 -4.95 -7.97 0.72
C ARG A 29 -4.58 -8.35 2.15
N ARG A 30 -4.92 -9.56 2.62
CA ARG A 30 -4.56 -10.02 3.97
C ARG A 30 -3.05 -10.15 4.12
N ARG A 31 -2.37 -10.78 3.16
CA ARG A 31 -0.91 -10.92 3.18
C ARG A 31 -0.23 -9.55 3.03
N ALA A 32 -0.79 -8.65 2.22
CA ALA A 32 -0.26 -7.30 2.07
C ALA A 32 -0.35 -6.51 3.39
N ALA A 33 -1.48 -6.59 4.09
CA ALA A 33 -1.63 -5.95 5.40
C ALA A 33 -0.62 -6.49 6.42
N GLN A 34 -0.43 -7.81 6.46
CA GLN A 34 0.56 -8.47 7.33
C GLN A 34 1.98 -8.00 7.02
N GLU A 35 2.36 -7.96 5.75
CA GLU A 35 3.70 -7.55 5.35
C GLU A 35 3.98 -6.08 5.66
N LEU A 36 2.99 -5.22 5.43
CA LEU A 36 3.06 -3.80 5.76
C LEU A 36 2.94 -3.52 7.26
N ALA A 37 2.76 -4.57 8.08
CA ALA A 37 2.56 -4.48 9.53
C ALA A 37 1.40 -3.54 9.93
N ILE A 38 0.31 -3.54 9.16
CA ILE A 38 -0.91 -2.78 9.43
C ILE A 38 -2.12 -3.71 9.56
N GLY A 39 -3.15 -3.24 10.26
CA GLY A 39 -4.42 -3.96 10.31
C GLY A 39 -5.11 -4.01 8.94
N GLU A 40 -5.81 -5.11 8.64
CA GLU A 40 -6.56 -5.26 7.38
C GLU A 40 -7.55 -4.11 7.17
N ARG A 41 -8.23 -3.64 8.23
CA ARG A 41 -9.14 -2.49 8.18
C ARG A 41 -8.45 -1.20 7.73
N THR A 42 -7.21 -0.99 8.17
CA THR A 42 -6.39 0.16 7.74
C THR A 42 -6.05 0.06 6.27
N LEU A 43 -5.61 -1.11 5.81
CA LEU A 43 -5.35 -1.36 4.39
C LEU A 43 -6.61 -1.09 3.57
N TYR A 44 -7.76 -1.67 3.94
CA TYR A 44 -9.03 -1.46 3.23
C TYR A 44 -9.41 0.02 3.12
N ARG A 45 -9.26 0.79 4.21
CA ARG A 45 -9.52 2.23 4.20
C ARG A 45 -8.60 2.96 3.22
N LYS A 46 -7.31 2.61 3.19
CA LYS A 46 -6.32 3.21 2.30
C LYS A 46 -6.53 2.85 0.83
N LEU A 47 -6.90 1.60 0.55
CA LEU A 47 -7.30 1.19 -0.81
C LEU A 47 -8.47 2.03 -1.33
N LYS A 48 -9.49 2.27 -0.47
CA LYS A 48 -10.61 3.15 -0.81
C LYS A 48 -10.18 4.61 -1.00
N GLU A 49 -9.33 5.13 -0.12
CA GLU A 49 -8.80 6.51 -0.19
C GLU A 49 -8.01 6.76 -1.47
N TYR A 50 -7.24 5.77 -1.93
CA TYR A 50 -6.40 5.88 -3.14
C TYR A 50 -7.05 5.36 -4.42
N GLY A 51 -8.28 4.83 -4.35
CA GLY A 51 -8.96 4.28 -5.51
C GLY A 51 -8.30 3.02 -6.09
N ILE A 52 -7.68 2.20 -5.25
CA ILE A 52 -7.01 0.95 -5.64
C ILE A 52 -8.03 -0.20 -5.51
N GLY A 53 -8.33 -0.86 -6.64
CA GLY A 53 -9.31 -1.96 -6.76
C GLY A 53 -8.66 -3.32 -6.86
#